data_AF-A0A4Q6FGZ3-F1
#
_entry.id   AF-A0A4Q6FGZ3-F1
#
_cell.length_a   1.000
_cell.length_b   1.000
_cell.length_c   1.000
_cell.angle_alpha   90.00
_cell.angle_beta   90.00
_cell.angle_gamma   90.00
#
_symmetry.space_group_name_H-M   'P 1'
#
loop_
_entity.id
_entity.type
_entity.pdbx_description
1 polymer ?
#
loop_
_entity_poly.entity_id
_entity_poly.type
_entity_poly.pdbx_seq_one_letter_code
_entity_poly.pdbx_strand_id
1 'polypeptide(L)'
;MNEELFRLSARLALKECVLGAADHFGFDLECALREADLIDEGIQLVDGAAAKEAFDMVWDEVDWRDRDSILPFIPIFERSYEAYPRTFSSIHNYVDTILAHDGFRMKAGRLIRMPM
;
A
#
# COMPACT_ATOMS: atom_id res chain seq x y z
N MET A 1 -6.17 -1.75 -25.14
CA MET A 1 -6.13 -0.79 -24.02
C MET A 1 -5.54 -1.55 -22.85
N ASN A 2 -4.36 -1.18 -22.37
CA ASN A 2 -3.86 -1.70 -21.10
C ASN A 2 -4.64 -0.97 -20.01
N GLU A 3 -5.61 -1.65 -19.40
CA GLU A 3 -6.28 -1.14 -18.20
C GLU A 3 -5.27 -1.14 -17.05
N GLU A 4 -5.26 -0.05 -16.27
CA GLU A 4 -4.49 0.03 -15.03
C GLU A 4 -4.90 -1.12 -14.09
N LEU A 5 -3.93 -1.70 -13.37
CA LEU A 5 -4.21 -2.79 -12.44
C LEU A 5 -5.12 -2.31 -11.29
N PHE A 6 -4.86 -1.10 -10.80
CA PHE A 6 -5.66 -0.41 -9.80
C PHE A 6 -6.09 0.95 -10.33
N ARG A 7 -7.38 1.23 -10.27
CA ARG A 7 -7.92 2.56 -10.57
C ARG A 7 -7.44 3.56 -9.53
N LEU A 8 -7.48 4.84 -9.89
CA LEU A 8 -7.06 5.93 -9.02
C LEU A 8 -7.67 5.86 -7.61
N SER A 9 -8.95 5.49 -7.49
CA SER A 9 -9.61 5.34 -6.19
C SER A 9 -8.96 4.26 -5.32
N ALA A 10 -8.65 3.10 -5.89
CA ALA A 10 -7.98 2.01 -5.17
C ALA A 10 -6.56 2.40 -4.77
N ARG A 11 -5.83 3.06 -5.67
CA ARG A 11 -4.50 3.60 -5.39
C ARG A 11 -4.53 4.55 -4.20
N LEU A 12 -5.44 5.53 -4.19
CA LEU A 12 -5.57 6.47 -3.08
C LEU A 12 -5.98 5.80 -1.77
N ALA A 13 -6.89 4.83 -1.80
CA ALA A 13 -7.31 4.08 -0.62
C ALA A 13 -6.16 3.26 -0.01
N LEU A 14 -5.34 2.63 -0.85
CA LEU A 14 -4.14 1.89 -0.43
C LEU A 14 -3.09 2.84 0.16
N LYS A 15 -2.84 3.99 -0.49
CA LYS A 15 -1.94 5.04 0.03
C LYS A 15 -2.40 5.56 1.39
N GLU A 16 -3.68 5.85 1.56
CA GLU A 16 -4.27 6.27 2.83
C GLU A 16 -4.08 5.20 3.91
N CYS A 17 -4.27 3.93 3.57
CA CYS A 17 -4.03 2.81 4.48
C CYS A 17 -2.55 2.72 4.91
N VAL A 18 -1.61 2.89 3.99
CA VAL A 18 -0.17 2.86 4.32
C VAL A 18 0.21 4.02 5.24
N LEU A 19 -0.14 5.24 4.86
CA LEU A 19 0.24 6.43 5.63
C LEU A 19 -0.43 6.46 7.00
N GLY A 20 -1.71 6.10 7.08
CA GLY A 20 -2.42 6.04 8.36
C GLY A 20 -1.93 4.91 9.26
N ALA A 21 -1.48 3.77 8.71
CA ALA A 21 -0.80 2.72 9.48
C ALA A 21 0.48 3.25 10.13
N ALA A 22 1.30 3.97 9.36
CA ALA A 22 2.55 4.55 9.83
C ALA A 22 2.29 5.62 10.91
N ASP A 23 1.28 6.46 10.73
CA ASP A 23 0.96 7.55 11.65
C ASP A 23 0.37 7.14 12.98
N HIS A 24 -0.45 6.08 12.99
CA HIS A 24 -1.31 5.81 14.14
C HIS A 24 -1.11 4.43 14.76
N PHE A 25 -0.50 3.50 14.03
CA PHE A 25 -0.46 2.08 14.43
C PHE A 25 0.96 1.51 14.48
N GLY A 26 1.98 2.36 14.42
CA GLY A 26 3.38 1.96 14.57
C GLY A 26 3.89 1.07 13.44
N PHE A 27 3.28 1.17 12.26
CA PHE A 27 3.78 0.48 11.08
C PHE A 27 5.12 1.10 10.65
N ASP A 28 6.16 0.26 10.66
CA ASP A 28 7.51 0.66 10.26
C ASP A 28 7.62 0.76 8.74
N LEU A 29 7.24 1.93 8.22
CA LEU A 29 7.23 2.23 6.79
C LEU A 29 8.64 2.19 6.18
N GLU A 30 9.66 2.66 6.91
CA GLU A 30 11.04 2.61 6.43
C GLU A 30 11.49 1.15 6.20
N CYS A 31 11.28 0.29 7.21
CA CYS A 31 11.59 -1.12 7.09
C CYS A 31 10.85 -1.76 5.91
N ALA A 32 9.56 -1.43 5.75
CA ALA A 32 8.76 -1.96 4.64
C ALA A 32 9.25 -1.51 3.25
N LEU A 33 9.71 -0.26 3.11
CA LEU A 33 10.28 0.25 1.86
C LEU A 33 11.61 -0.42 1.52
N ARG A 34 12.48 -0.63 2.51
CA ARG A 34 13.75 -1.33 2.34
C ARG A 34 13.54 -2.79 1.93
N GLU A 35 12.68 -3.52 2.64
CA GLU A 35 12.38 -4.93 2.35
C GLU A 35 11.70 -5.13 0.99
N ALA A 36 11.08 -4.08 0.44
CA ALA A 36 10.49 -4.07 -0.89
C ALA A 36 11.47 -3.63 -1.99
N ASP A 37 12.74 -3.38 -1.66
CA ASP A 37 13.77 -2.83 -2.58
C ASP A 37 13.34 -1.49 -3.23
N LEU A 38 12.49 -0.70 -2.56
CA LEU A 38 12.00 0.59 -3.06
C LEU A 38 12.93 1.76 -2.69
N ILE A 39 13.76 1.57 -1.67
CA ILE A 39 14.80 2.54 -1.28
C ILE A 39 16.12 1.79 -1.04
N ASP A 40 17.23 2.46 -1.31
CA ASP A 40 18.58 1.91 -1.11
C ASP A 40 18.87 1.73 0.40
N GLU A 41 19.49 0.60 0.77
CA GLU A 41 19.94 0.33 2.14
C GLU A 41 20.88 1.41 2.70
N GLY A 42 21.60 2.11 1.83
CA GLY A 42 22.50 3.21 2.19
C GLY A 42 21.83 4.53 2.54
N ILE A 43 20.54 4.71 2.23
CA ILE A 43 19.80 5.93 2.58
C ILE A 43 19.39 5.85 4.05
N GLN A 44 19.78 6.84 4.86
CA GLN A 44 19.30 6.96 6.24
C GLN A 44 18.10 7.89 6.28
N LEU A 45 16.94 7.35 6.67
CA LEU A 45 15.75 8.13 6.94
C LEU A 45 15.78 8.53 8.43
N VAL A 46 15.71 9.84 8.68
CA VAL A 46 16.01 10.40 10.01
C VAL A 46 14.83 10.22 10.97
N ASP A 47 13.62 10.13 10.44
CA ASP A 47 12.37 9.98 11.17
C ASP A 47 11.23 9.47 10.26
N GLY A 48 10.04 9.32 10.85
CA GLY A 48 8.84 8.89 10.14
C GLY A 48 8.35 9.89 9.08
N ALA A 49 8.70 11.18 9.15
CA ALA A 49 8.33 12.13 8.10
C ALA A 49 9.19 11.90 6.85
N ALA A 50 10.50 11.68 7.02
CA ALA A 50 11.40 11.31 5.94
C ALA A 50 10.96 9.98 5.26
N ALA A 51 10.49 9.00 6.03
CA ALA A 51 9.97 7.75 5.46
C ALA A 51 8.72 7.94 4.60
N LYS A 52 7.83 8.86 4.98
CA LYS A 52 6.65 9.20 4.17
C LYS A 52 7.02 9.97 2.90
N GLU A 53 7.96 10.91 3.00
CA GLU A 53 8.47 11.63 1.83
C GLU A 53 9.11 10.67 0.84
N ALA A 54 9.92 9.73 1.32
CA ALA A 54 10.49 8.67 0.48
C ALA A 54 9.39 7.80 -0.15
N PHE A 55 8.36 7.42 0.61
CA PHE A 55 7.21 6.70 0.08
C PHE A 55 6.47 7.50 -1.01
N ASP A 56 6.24 8.79 -0.80
CA ASP A 56 5.57 9.66 -1.76
C ASP A 56 6.37 9.78 -3.07
N MET A 57 7.70 9.92 -2.96
CA MET A 57 8.58 9.92 -4.13
C MET A 57 8.48 8.63 -4.94
N VAL A 58 8.64 7.46 -4.30
CA VAL A 58 8.55 6.18 -5.02
C VAL A 58 7.14 5.94 -5.56
N TRP A 59 6.11 6.38 -4.85
CA TRP A 59 4.71 6.25 -5.26
C TRP A 59 4.41 7.00 -6.56
N ASP A 60 4.97 8.20 -6.72
CA ASP A 60 4.77 9.05 -7.88
C ASP A 60 5.56 8.56 -9.10
N GLU A 61 6.63 7.78 -8.90
CA GLU A 61 7.46 7.20 -9.97
C GLU A 61 6.92 5.87 -10.52
N VAL A 62 6.00 5.20 -9.82
CA VAL A 62 5.43 3.91 -10.25
C VAL A 62 4.64 4.03 -11.54
N ASP A 63 4.96 3.17 -12.52
CA ASP A 63 4.05 2.91 -13.64
C ASP A 63 2.91 1.98 -13.21
N TRP A 64 1.76 2.57 -12.88
CA TRP A 64 0.54 1.86 -12.46
C TRP A 64 -0.12 1.01 -13.56
N ARG A 65 0.43 1.01 -14.79
CA ARG A 65 0.01 0.13 -15.88
C ARG A 65 0.91 -1.09 -16.03
N ASP A 66 2.08 -1.06 -15.41
CA ASP A 66 3.03 -2.16 -15.40
C ASP A 66 2.88 -2.97 -14.11
N ARG A 67 2.65 -4.27 -14.25
CA ARG A 67 2.50 -5.15 -13.09
C ARG A 67 3.80 -5.25 -12.31
N ASP A 68 4.94 -5.32 -12.99
CA ASP A 68 6.23 -5.53 -12.35
C ASP A 68 6.63 -4.32 -11.52
N SER A 69 6.30 -3.11 -11.99
CA SER A 69 6.42 -1.86 -11.22
C SER A 69 5.55 -1.81 -9.96
N ILE A 70 4.40 -2.49 -9.93
CA ILE A 70 3.47 -2.48 -8.79
C ILE A 70 3.79 -3.56 -7.76
N LEU A 71 4.35 -4.70 -8.19
CA LEU A 71 4.62 -5.86 -7.33
C LEU A 71 5.35 -5.54 -6.02
N PRO A 72 6.39 -4.67 -6.01
CA PRO A 72 7.09 -4.27 -4.79
C PRO A 72 6.19 -3.63 -3.71
N PHE A 73 5.09 -2.98 -4.10
CA PHE A 73 4.19 -2.32 -3.15
C PHE A 73 3.21 -3.29 -2.48
N ILE A 74 2.98 -4.47 -3.07
CA ILE A 74 1.99 -5.42 -2.57
C ILE A 74 2.26 -5.81 -1.10
N PRO A 75 3.47 -6.22 -0.70
CA PRO A 75 3.76 -6.54 0.70
C PRO A 75 3.56 -5.36 1.65
N ILE A 76 3.78 -4.12 1.18
CA ILE A 76 3.57 -2.91 1.98
C ILE A 76 2.07 -2.73 2.25
N PHE A 77 1.24 -2.87 1.23
CA PHE A 77 -0.22 -2.79 1.36
C PHE A 77 -0.78 -3.86 2.29
N GLU A 78 -0.28 -5.08 2.17
CA GLU A 78 -0.67 -6.22 3.00
C GLU A 78 -0.35 -5.96 4.48
N ARG A 79 0.89 -5.56 4.78
CA ARG A 79 1.34 -5.29 6.15
C ARG A 79 0.67 -4.06 6.75
N SER A 80 0.52 -2.99 5.98
CA SER A 80 -0.15 -1.78 6.47
C SER A 80 -1.62 -2.03 6.79
N TYR A 81 -2.30 -2.85 5.96
CA TYR A 81 -3.67 -3.27 6.22
C TYR A 81 -3.77 -4.11 7.49
N GLU A 82 -2.81 -5.01 7.74
CA GLU A 82 -2.78 -5.81 8.98
C GLU A 82 -2.49 -5.01 10.26
N ALA A 83 -1.79 -3.89 10.15
CA ALA A 83 -1.47 -3.03 11.30
C ALA A 83 -2.72 -2.41 11.95
N TYR A 84 -3.81 -2.26 11.20
CA TYR A 84 -5.04 -1.65 11.72
C TYR A 84 -5.82 -2.62 12.64
N PRO A 85 -6.32 -2.13 13.79
CA PRO A 85 -7.26 -2.90 14.58
C PRO A 85 -8.58 -3.11 13.82
N ARG A 86 -9.09 -4.34 13.81
CA ARG A 86 -10.37 -4.68 13.18
C ARG A 86 -11.54 -4.19 14.04
N THR A 87 -12.01 -2.97 13.75
CA THR A 87 -13.22 -2.39 14.34
C THR A 87 -14.33 -2.20 13.30
N PHE A 88 -15.57 -2.01 13.75
CA PHE A 88 -16.75 -1.90 12.88
C PHE A 88 -16.65 -0.75 11.85
N SER A 89 -15.94 0.33 12.18
CA SER A 89 -15.69 1.50 11.32
C SER A 89 -14.22 1.59 10.88
N SER A 90 -13.57 0.45 10.65
CA SER A 90 -12.15 0.41 10.29
C SER A 90 -11.90 0.66 8.81
N ILE A 91 -10.69 1.15 8.50
CA ILE A 91 -10.16 1.37 7.14
C ILE A 91 -10.35 0.15 6.23
N HIS A 92 -10.41 -1.05 6.81
CA HIS A 92 -10.62 -2.30 6.10
C HIS A 92 -11.88 -2.29 5.23
N ASN A 93 -13.01 -1.82 5.77
CA ASN A 93 -14.27 -1.79 5.02
C ASN A 93 -14.19 -0.84 3.82
N TYR A 94 -13.51 0.28 4.00
CA TYR A 94 -13.29 1.27 2.95
C TYR A 94 -12.39 0.73 1.85
N VAL A 95 -11.23 0.19 2.22
CA VAL A 95 -10.25 -0.41 1.28
C VAL A 95 -10.86 -1.59 0.53
N ASP A 96 -11.52 -2.52 1.24
CA ASP A 96 -12.14 -3.70 0.61
C ASP A 96 -13.25 -3.31 -0.37
N THR A 97 -14.07 -2.31 -0.03
CA THR A 97 -15.13 -1.82 -0.94
C THR A 97 -14.54 -1.24 -2.21
N ILE A 98 -13.48 -0.43 -2.08
CA ILE A 98 -12.83 0.19 -3.24
C ILE A 98 -12.12 -0.85 -4.11
N LEU A 99 -11.36 -1.77 -3.50
CA LEU A 99 -10.67 -2.84 -4.22
C LEU A 99 -11.66 -3.76 -4.96
N ALA A 100 -12.84 -3.99 -4.41
CA ALA A 100 -13.86 -4.82 -5.05
C ALA A 100 -14.32 -4.25 -6.39
N HIS A 101 -14.33 -2.92 -6.56
CA HIS A 101 -14.63 -2.29 -7.85
C HIS A 101 -13.58 -2.56 -8.93
N ASP A 102 -12.36 -2.90 -8.51
CA ASP A 102 -11.25 -3.27 -9.39
C ASP A 102 -11.10 -4.80 -9.50
N GLY A 103 -11.99 -5.57 -8.86
CA GLY A 103 -11.95 -7.03 -8.87
C GLY A 103 -10.92 -7.63 -7.92
N PHE A 104 -10.53 -6.90 -6.87
CA PHE A 104 -9.60 -7.34 -5.83
C PHE A 104 -10.23 -7.29 -4.44
N ARG A 105 -9.60 -7.96 -3.48
CA ARG A 105 -9.98 -7.90 -2.06
C ARG A 105 -8.79 -8.23 -1.17
N MET A 106 -8.80 -7.73 0.05
CA MET A 106 -7.90 -8.24 1.10
C MET A 106 -8.53 -9.50 1.72
N LYS A 107 -7.75 -10.59 1.83
CA LYS A 107 -8.18 -11.83 2.47
C LYS A 107 -7.04 -12.42 3.28
N ALA A 108 -7.25 -12.54 4.60
CA ALA A 108 -6.22 -13.02 5.53
C ALA A 108 -4.89 -12.27 5.36
N GLY A 109 -4.97 -10.93 5.31
CA GLY A 109 -3.81 -10.07 5.13
C GLY A 109 -3.32 -9.91 3.69
N ARG A 110 -3.81 -10.73 2.76
CA ARG A 110 -3.27 -10.77 1.39
C ARG A 110 -4.17 -10.12 0.36
N LEU A 111 -3.58 -9.42 -0.59
CA LEU A 111 -4.28 -8.88 -1.73
C LEU A 111 -4.49 -9.99 -2.77
N ILE A 112 -5.75 -10.31 -3.04
CA ILE A 112 -6.10 -11.37 -3.99
C ILE A 112 -7.09 -10.87 -5.04
N ARG A 113 -6.99 -11.44 -6.25
CA ARG A 113 -7.99 -11.22 -7.30
C ARG A 113 -9.26 -12.00 -6.98
N MET A 114 -10.40 -11.34 -7.11
CA MET A 114 -11.70 -11.97 -6.95
C MET A 114 -12.00 -12.86 -8.15
N PRO A 115 -12.59 -14.06 -7.95
CA PRO A 115 -13.11 -14.85 -9.05
C PRO A 115 -14.22 -14.03 -9.73
N MET A 116 -14.12 -13.91 -11.06
CA MET A 116 -15.18 -13.32 -11.89
C MET A 116 -16.46 -14.15 -11.83
#